data_AF-Q92JB9-F1
#
_entry.id   AF-Q92JB9-F1
#
_cell.length_a   1.000
_cell.length_b   1.000
_cell.length_c   1.000
_cell.angle_alpha   90.00
_cell.angle_beta   90.00
_cell.angle_gamma   90.00
#
_symmetry.space_group_name_H-M   'P 1'
#
loop_
_entity.id
_entity.type
_entity.pdbx_description
1 polymer ?
#
loop_
_entity_poly.entity_id
_entity_poly.type
_entity_poly.pdbx_seq_one_letter_code
_entity_poly.pdbx_strand_id
1 'polypeptide(L)' 'MIIDLFEDWWKKQQNLKLIATGRRIVHGEKIFNKLVIINEKVSEDLRPLIPLKVPCINLIICRYWLYFFKNIKKSHI' A
#
# COMPACT_ATOMS: atom_id res chain seq x y z
N MET A 1 -0.40 -15.51 -3.27
CA MET A 1 -0.79 -14.44 -2.32
C MET A 1 -1.61 -13.38 -3.09
N ILE A 2 -2.44 -12.54 -2.44
CA ILE A 2 -3.27 -11.55 -3.17
C ILE A 2 -2.46 -10.56 -4.03
N ILE A 3 -1.19 -10.36 -3.67
CA ILE A 3 -0.22 -9.55 -4.43
C ILE A 3 0.10 -10.21 -5.77
N ASP A 4 0.43 -11.50 -5.78
CA ASP A 4 0.79 -12.24 -7.01
C ASP A 4 -0.37 -12.24 -8.01
N LEU A 5 -1.60 -12.45 -7.52
CA LEU A 5 -2.81 -12.38 -8.35
C LEU A 5 -3.01 -10.99 -8.96
N PHE A 6 -2.71 -9.94 -8.19
CA PHE A 6 -2.76 -8.57 -8.71
C PHE A 6 -1.68 -8.34 -9.77
N GLU A 7 -0.43 -8.74 -9.53
CA GLU A 7 0.66 -8.55 -10.49
C GLU A 7 0.38 -9.24 -11.82
N ASP A 8 -0.06 -10.50 -11.78
CA ASP A 8 -0.35 -11.29 -12.98
C ASP A 8 -1.51 -10.73 -13.77
N TRP A 9 -2.52 -10.18 -13.09
CA TRP A 9 -3.60 -9.45 -13.75
C TRP A 9 -3.15 -8.10 -14.30
N TRP A 10 -2.33 -7.35 -13.55
CA TRP A 10 -1.85 -6.02 -13.92
C TRP A 10 -0.96 -6.05 -15.17
N LYS A 11 -0.06 -7.04 -15.28
CA LYS A 11 0.80 -7.24 -16.47
C LYS A 11 0.01 -7.44 -17.77
N LYS A 12 -1.25 -7.88 -17.68
CA LYS A 12 -2.13 -8.09 -18.85
C LYS A 12 -2.87 -6.82 -19.27
N GLN A 13 -2.79 -5.74 -18.49
CA GLN A 13 -3.49 -4.49 -18.79
C GLN A 13 -2.60 -3.58 -19.65
N GLN A 14 -2.97 -3.36 -20.90
CA GLN A 14 -2.21 -2.50 -21.82
C GLN A 14 -2.69 -1.03 -21.83
N ASN A 15 -3.95 -0.80 -21.44
CA ASN A 15 -4.60 0.52 -21.56
C ASN A 15 -4.99 1.15 -20.22
N LEU A 16 -4.54 0.58 -19.10
CA LEU A 16 -4.84 1.10 -17.76
C LEU A 16 -3.63 1.80 -17.17
N LYS A 17 -3.85 3.00 -16.66
CA LYS A 17 -2.84 3.77 -15.91
C LYS A 17 -3.18 3.75 -14.43
N LEU A 18 -2.39 3.04 -13.63
CA LEU A 18 -2.56 3.06 -12.19
C LEU A 18 -2.02 4.38 -11.62
N ILE A 19 -2.93 5.22 -11.11
CA ILE A 19 -2.58 6.53 -10.54
C ILE A 19 -2.50 6.53 -9.01
N ALA A 20 -3.27 5.65 -8.35
CA ALA A 20 -3.33 5.51 -6.90
C ALA A 20 -3.91 4.16 -6.50
N THR A 21 -3.63 3.74 -5.26
CA THR A 21 -4.35 2.65 -4.59
C THR A 21 -4.86 3.12 -3.23
N GLY A 22 -6.04 2.63 -2.84
CA GLY A 22 -6.63 2.90 -1.53
C GLY A 22 -6.54 1.69 -0.63
N ARG A 23 -6.32 1.91 0.67
CA ARG A 23 -6.29 0.85 1.66
C ARG A 23 -7.18 1.18 2.84
N ARG A 24 -8.04 0.23 3.23
CA ARG A 24 -8.77 0.31 4.49
C ARG A 24 -7.90 -0.21 5.62
N ILE A 25 -7.65 0.65 6.61
CA ILE A 25 -7.04 0.29 7.89
C ILE A 25 -8.13 0.39 8.94
N VAL A 26 -8.35 -0.71 9.68
CA VAL A 26 -9.48 -0.82 10.62
C VAL A 26 -9.22 -0.03 11.91
N HIS A 27 -7.96 0.07 12.34
CA HIS A 27 -7.58 0.77 13.56
C HIS A 27 -6.39 1.69 13.28
N GLY A 28 -6.62 3.01 13.31
CA GLY A 28 -5.59 4.04 13.11
C GLY A 28 -5.25 4.84 14.37
N GLU A 29 -5.84 4.48 15.51
CA GLU A 29 -5.79 5.25 16.76
C GLU A 29 -6.12 6.75 16.58
N LYS A 30 -5.79 7.59 17.57
CA LYS A 30 -5.93 9.05 17.49
C LYS A 30 -4.96 9.69 16.49
N ILE A 31 -3.90 8.96 16.12
CA ILE A 31 -2.81 9.44 15.26
C ILE A 31 -3.32 9.62 13.82
N PHE A 32 -4.15 8.69 13.34
CA PHE A 32 -4.73 8.73 11.99
C PHE A 32 -6.23 9.05 12.06
N ASN A 33 -6.56 10.29 12.42
CA ASN A 33 -7.95 10.79 12.46
C ASN A 33 -8.50 11.29 11.12
N LYS A 34 -7.68 11.25 10.05
CA LYS A 34 -8.01 11.68 8.69
C LYS A 34 -7.40 10.71 7.68
N LEU A 35 -7.83 10.80 6.42
CA LEU A 35 -7.17 10.11 5.31
C LEU A 35 -5.73 10.61 5.16
N VAL A 36 -4.79 9.68 5.00
CA VAL A 36 -3.36 9.97 4.90
C VAL A 36 -2.75 9.31 3.68
N ILE A 37 -1.88 10.04 2.99
CA ILE A 37 -1.05 9.48 1.91
C ILE A 37 0.04 8.61 2.53
N ILE A 38 0.07 7.34 2.14
CA ILE A 38 1.09 6.42 2.63
C ILE A 38 2.44 6.79 2.01
N ASN A 39 3.41 7.07 2.88
CA ASN A 39 4.83 7.25 2.56
C ASN A 39 5.67 6.39 3.53
N GLU A 40 7.00 6.47 3.45
CA GLU A 40 7.88 5.70 4.34
C GLU A 40 7.62 5.99 5.82
N LYS A 41 7.49 7.27 6.18
CA LYS A 41 7.19 7.68 7.55
C LYS A 41 5.87 7.10 8.05
N VAL A 42 4.79 7.23 7.29
CA VAL A 42 3.47 6.68 7.64
C VAL A 42 3.52 5.15 7.74
N SER A 43 4.31 4.48 6.89
CA SER A 43 4.51 3.04 6.98
C SER A 43 5.21 2.63 8.29
N GLU A 44 6.15 3.43 8.79
CA GLU A 44 6.78 3.22 10.10
C GLU A 44 5.80 3.50 11.24
N ASP A 45 5.06 4.61 11.17
CA ASP A 45 4.06 5.02 12.17
C ASP A 45 2.90 4.01 12.30
N LEU A 46 2.63 3.20 11.26
CA LEU A 46 1.64 2.13 11.29
C LEU A 46 2.17 0.82 11.93
N ARG A 47 3.50 0.61 12.05
CA ARG A 47 4.08 -0.59 12.70
C ARG A 47 3.64 -0.77 14.16
N PRO A 48 3.66 0.25 15.04
CA PRO A 48 3.22 0.07 16.42
C PRO A 48 1.72 -0.26 16.55
N LEU A 49 0.93 -0.10 15.49
CA LEU A 49 -0.51 -0.42 15.48
C LEU A 49 -0.81 -1.91 15.19
N ILE A 50 0.20 -2.73 14.85
CA ILE A 50 0.05 -4.17 14.62
C ILE A 50 -0.63 -4.91 15.79
N PRO A 51 -0.24 -4.67 17.07
CA PRO A 51 -0.84 -5.37 18.20
C PRO A 51 -2.33 -5.05 18.38
N LEU A 52 -2.81 -3.93 17.81
CA LEU A 52 -4.16 -3.39 17.96
C LEU A 52 -5.14 -3.89 16.89
N LYS A 53 -4.92 -5.10 16.38
CA LYS A 53 -5.71 -5.73 15.30
C LYS A 53 -5.57 -5.04 13.94
N VAL A 54 -4.51 -4.26 13.68
CA VAL A 54 -4.12 -4.00 12.28
C VAL A 54 -3.57 -5.32 11.74
N PRO A 55 -4.21 -5.96 10.74
CA PRO A 55 -3.72 -7.22 10.21
C PRO A 55 -2.29 -6.99 9.69
N CYS A 56 -1.32 -7.84 10.05
CA CYS A 56 0.06 -7.74 9.54
C CYS A 56 0.11 -7.66 8.00
N ILE A 57 -0.87 -8.27 7.33
CA ILE A 57 -1.05 -8.23 5.88
C ILE A 57 -1.31 -6.80 5.35
N ASN A 58 -1.87 -5.92 6.18
CA ASN A 58 -2.04 -4.51 5.87
C ASN A 58 -0.70 -3.81 5.70
N LEU A 59 0.24 -4.01 6.61
CA LEU A 59 1.56 -3.40 6.47
C LEU A 59 2.37 -3.98 5.32
N ILE A 60 2.34 -5.30 5.13
CA ILE A 60 3.08 -5.98 4.05
C ILE A 60 2.66 -5.41 2.69
N ILE A 61 1.35 -5.33 2.45
CA ILE A 61 0.82 -4.81 1.18
C ILE A 61 1.07 -3.30 1.05
N CYS A 62 1.03 -2.51 2.13
CA CYS A 62 1.36 -1.07 2.05
C CYS A 62 2.83 -0.85 1.63
N ARG A 63 3.77 -1.62 2.19
CA ARG A 63 5.18 -1.58 1.77
C ARG A 63 5.37 -2.04 0.33
N TYR A 64 4.68 -3.12 -0.05
CA TYR A 64 4.70 -3.59 -1.43
C TYR A 64 4.24 -2.50 -2.40
N TRP A 65 3.14 -1.80 -2.12
CA TRP A 65 2.66 -0.71 -2.97
C TRP A 65 3.64 0.47 -3.04
N LEU A 66 4.24 0.85 -1.90
CA LEU A 66 5.28 1.87 -1.88
C LEU A 66 6.45 1.51 -2.80
N TYR A 67 6.89 0.26 -2.77
CA TYR A 67 7.94 -0.25 -3.67
C TYR A 67 7.47 -0.28 -5.13
N PHE A 68 6.28 -0.83 -5.39
CA PHE A 68 5.70 -0.97 -6.72
C PHE A 68 5.55 0.37 -7.44
N PHE A 69 4.99 1.39 -6.79
CA PHE A 69 4.85 2.73 -7.37
C PHE A 69 6.19 3.42 -7.62
N LYS A 70 7.21 3.20 -6.78
CA LYS A 70 8.57 3.70 -7.05
C LYS A 70 9.15 3.09 -8.31
N ASN A 71 8.90 1.80 -8.57
CA ASN A 71 9.45 1.11 -9.74
C ASN A 71 8.68 1.41 -11.02
N ILE A 72 7.34 1.52 -10.98
CA ILE A 72 6.56 1.98 -12.14
C ILE A 72 7.04 3.36 -12.60
N LYS A 73 7.30 4.28 -11.67
CA LYS A 73 7.81 5.61 -12.02
C LYS A 73 9.20 5.58 -12.66
N LYS A 74 10.04 4.58 -12.33
CA LYS A 74 11.38 4.43 -12.91
C LYS A 74 11.36 3.81 -14.32
N SER A 75 10.35 3.01 -14.65
CA SER A 75 10.23 2.36 -15.97
C SER A 75 9.64 3.27 -17.07
N HIS A 76 9.26 4.50 -16.74
CA HIS A 76 8.70 5.49 -17.67
C HIS A 76 9.58 6.75 -17.83
N ILE A 77 10.87 6.65 -17.49
CA ILE A 77 11.94 7.64 -17.79
C ILE A 77 12.89 6.98 -18.77
#